data_AF-A0A2U3KSH9-F1
#
_entry.id   AF-A0A2U3KSH9-F1
#
_cell.length_a   1.000
_cell.length_b   1.000
_cell.length_c   1.000
_cell.angle_alpha   90.00
_cell.angle_beta   90.00
_cell.angle_gamma   90.00
#
_symmetry.space_group_name_H-M   'P 1'
#
loop_
_entity.id
_entity.type
_entity.pdbx_description
1 polymer ?
#
loop_
_entity_poly.entity_id
_entity_poly.type
_entity_poly.pdbx_seq_one_letter_code
_entity_poly.pdbx_strand_id
1 'polypeptide(L)'
;MGTYKFTDIELKQLLRRGLTCSAIAKHLGVSKAAVSVRLKKLKVAVSKDVTLRSAGEIVRKELDTIGQLQKINRNANELLDLLMAWNRGDEAALQILESQVRKVRIGKGEDAEDITEFKLKDPRDLALKAMCEIRGQLKLQLEIFQALYDMQAIEQFQSEVMDVIGSVLPDARDEIIRRLTEKSALRSALDLN
;
A
#
# COMPACT_ATOMS: atom_id res chain seq x y z
N MET A 1 5.42 37.77 -2.92
CA MET A 1 4.42 36.98 -3.68
C MET A 1 3.42 37.95 -4.29
N GLY A 2 3.32 38.02 -5.62
CA GLY A 2 2.34 38.90 -6.27
C GLY A 2 0.92 38.36 -6.07
N THR A 3 0.06 39.15 -5.44
CA THR A 3 -1.37 38.85 -5.26
C THR A 3 -2.08 38.92 -6.61
N TYR A 4 -2.45 37.77 -7.15
CA TYR A 4 -3.31 37.72 -8.33
C TYR A 4 -4.73 38.14 -7.93
N LYS A 5 -5.44 38.84 -8.82
CA LYS A 5 -6.82 39.31 -8.61
C LYS A 5 -7.88 38.19 -8.52
N PHE A 6 -7.48 36.92 -8.64
CA PHE A 6 -8.38 35.76 -8.65
C PHE A 6 -7.68 34.54 -8.05
N THR A 7 -8.47 33.63 -7.49
CA THR A 7 -7.98 32.40 -6.84
C THR A 7 -7.91 31.21 -7.81
N ASP A 8 -7.13 30.20 -7.44
CA ASP A 8 -7.02 28.94 -8.21
C ASP A 8 -8.32 28.13 -8.22
N ILE A 9 -9.14 28.27 -7.19
CA ILE A 9 -10.44 27.60 -7.06
C ILE A 9 -11.44 28.21 -8.05
N GLU A 10 -11.53 29.54 -8.11
CA GLU A 10 -12.38 30.25 -9.07
C GLU A 10 -12.00 29.94 -10.51
N LEU A 11 -10.69 29.90 -10.81
CA LEU A 11 -10.20 29.57 -12.14
C LEU A 11 -10.61 28.15 -12.57
N LYS A 12 -10.52 27.17 -11.65
CA LYS A 12 -10.95 25.78 -11.90
C LYS A 12 -12.46 25.67 -12.11
N GLN A 13 -13.26 26.41 -11.34
CA GLN A 13 -14.73 26.39 -11.47
C GLN A 13 -15.18 26.94 -12.82
N LEU A 14 -14.58 28.04 -13.29
CA LEU A 14 -14.91 28.63 -14.58
C LEU A 14 -14.48 27.72 -15.76
N LEU A 15 -13.37 27.00 -15.62
CA LEU A 15 -12.94 26.01 -16.60
C LEU A 15 -13.90 24.82 -16.68
N ARG A 16 -14.38 24.32 -15.53
CA ARG A 16 -15.38 23.23 -15.46
C ARG A 16 -16.72 23.60 -16.08
N ARG A 17 -17.06 24.89 -16.08
CA ARG A 17 -18.24 25.44 -16.78
C ARG A 17 -18.03 25.57 -18.29
N GLY A 18 -16.87 25.18 -18.83
CA GLY A 18 -16.56 25.18 -20.26
C GLY A 18 -16.18 26.54 -20.83
N LEU A 19 -15.89 27.55 -20.00
CA LEU A 19 -15.56 28.89 -20.50
C LEU A 19 -14.17 28.91 -21.14
N THR A 20 -14.06 29.63 -22.25
CA THR A 20 -12.78 29.86 -22.93
C THR A 20 -11.91 30.88 -22.18
N CYS A 21 -10.59 30.86 -22.37
CA CYS A 21 -9.67 31.80 -21.70
C CYS A 21 -10.04 33.27 -21.92
N SER A 22 -10.61 33.62 -23.07
CA SER A 22 -11.10 34.97 -23.36
C SER A 22 -12.36 35.31 -22.56
N ALA A 23 -13.27 34.35 -22.38
CA ALA A 23 -14.47 34.53 -21.58
C ALA A 23 -14.13 34.61 -20.08
N ILE A 24 -13.20 33.78 -19.60
CA ILE A 24 -12.68 33.81 -18.23
C ILE A 24 -11.98 35.14 -17.95
N ALA A 25 -11.16 35.63 -18.87
CA ALA A 25 -10.49 36.92 -18.75
C ALA A 25 -11.48 38.08 -18.60
N LYS A 26 -12.54 38.09 -19.42
CA LYS A 26 -13.64 39.07 -19.31
C LYS A 26 -14.38 38.93 -17.98
N HIS A 27 -14.66 37.71 -17.53
CA HIS A 27 -15.39 37.44 -16.29
C HIS A 27 -14.58 37.81 -15.03
N LEU A 28 -13.25 37.67 -15.08
CA LEU A 28 -12.36 37.96 -13.96
C LEU A 28 -11.73 39.37 -14.02
N GLY A 29 -12.06 40.16 -15.05
CA GLY A 29 -11.51 41.52 -15.22
C GLY A 29 -9.99 41.56 -15.38
N VAL A 30 -9.40 40.51 -15.96
CA VAL A 30 -7.94 40.37 -16.16
C VAL A 30 -7.60 40.15 -17.63
N SER A 31 -6.32 40.28 -17.98
CA SER A 31 -5.88 39.99 -19.34
C SER A 31 -5.94 38.49 -19.65
N LYS A 32 -6.19 38.15 -20.92
CA LYS A 32 -6.11 36.76 -21.42
C LYS A 32 -4.75 36.11 -21.13
N ALA A 33 -3.68 36.91 -21.19
CA ALA A 33 -2.32 36.48 -20.87
C ALA A 33 -2.19 36.07 -19.39
N ALA A 34 -2.77 36.83 -18.45
CA ALA A 34 -2.73 36.49 -17.02
C ALA A 34 -3.45 35.15 -16.73
N VAL A 35 -4.60 34.92 -17.36
CA VAL A 35 -5.34 33.65 -17.29
C VAL A 35 -4.49 32.49 -17.85
N SER A 36 -3.86 32.69 -19.01
CA SER A 36 -3.03 31.68 -19.66
C SER A 36 -1.80 31.31 -18.82
N VAL A 37 -1.07 32.31 -18.29
CA VAL A 37 0.09 32.11 -17.43
C VAL A 37 -0.30 31.39 -16.14
N ARG A 38 -1.43 31.77 -15.53
CA ARG A 38 -1.90 31.11 -14.31
C ARG A 38 -2.32 29.68 -14.58
N LEU A 39 -3.07 29.40 -15.66
CA LEU A 39 -3.45 28.04 -16.05
C LEU A 39 -2.23 27.14 -16.32
N LYS A 40 -1.18 27.66 -16.97
CA LYS A 40 0.08 26.93 -17.16
C LYS A 40 0.73 26.56 -15.82
N LYS A 41 0.88 27.53 -14.91
CA LYS A 41 1.41 27.28 -13.55
C LYS A 41 0.55 26.28 -12.77
N LEU A 42 -0.77 26.39 -12.88
CA LEU A 42 -1.72 25.51 -12.21
C LEU A 42 -1.65 24.08 -12.74
N LYS A 43 -1.49 23.90 -14.07
CA LYS A 43 -1.27 22.58 -14.67
C LYS A 43 0.05 21.95 -14.21
N VAL A 44 1.13 22.72 -14.12
CA VAL A 44 2.43 22.24 -13.61
C VAL A 44 2.35 21.86 -12.12
N ALA A 45 1.63 22.63 -11.31
CA ALA A 45 1.40 22.31 -9.90
C ALA A 45 0.52 21.06 -9.73
N VAL A 46 -0.53 20.92 -10.54
CA VAL A 46 -1.43 19.76 -10.52
C VAL A 46 -0.73 18.51 -11.04
N SER A 47 0.14 18.59 -12.05
CA SER A 47 0.87 17.41 -12.54
C SER A 47 1.82 16.87 -11.47
N LYS A 48 2.56 17.76 -10.78
CA LYS A 48 3.39 17.37 -9.62
C LYS A 48 2.56 16.72 -8.50
N ASP A 49 1.39 17.29 -8.20
CA ASP A 49 0.48 16.76 -7.17
C ASP A 49 -0.14 15.41 -7.56
N VAL A 50 -0.44 15.18 -8.84
CA VAL A 50 -0.99 13.91 -9.34
C VAL A 50 0.05 12.80 -9.35
N THR A 51 1.29 13.06 -9.80
CA THR A 51 2.39 12.07 -9.69
C THR A 51 2.65 11.67 -8.23
N LEU A 52 2.54 12.61 -7.30
CA LEU A 52 2.64 12.34 -5.86
C LEU A 52 1.43 11.56 -5.31
N ARG A 53 0.21 11.83 -5.80
CA ARG A 53 -1.01 11.13 -5.36
C ARG A 53 -1.07 9.68 -5.81
N SER A 54 -0.69 9.38 -7.06
CA SER A 54 -0.67 8.01 -7.58
C SER A 54 0.34 7.13 -6.82
N ALA A 55 1.52 7.68 -6.50
CA ALA A 55 2.47 7.01 -5.62
C ALA A 55 1.90 6.83 -4.19
N GLY A 56 1.26 7.87 -3.64
CA GLY A 56 0.72 7.85 -2.29
C GLY A 56 -0.49 6.94 -2.05
N GLU A 57 -1.28 6.59 -3.08
CA GLU A 57 -2.39 5.62 -2.96
C GLU A 57 -1.91 4.17 -3.06
N ILE A 58 -0.95 3.88 -3.94
CA ILE A 58 -0.31 2.56 -4.05
C ILE A 58 0.45 2.25 -2.77
N VAL A 59 1.27 3.20 -2.29
CA VAL A 59 2.00 3.07 -1.02
C VAL A 59 1.05 2.85 0.16
N ARG A 60 -0.14 3.49 0.19
CA ARG A 60 -1.10 3.29 1.28
C ARG A 60 -1.75 1.92 1.31
N LYS A 61 -2.13 1.35 0.14
CA LYS A 61 -2.67 -0.03 0.08
C LYS A 61 -1.60 -1.08 0.38
N GLU A 62 -0.37 -0.84 -0.06
CA GLU A 62 0.75 -1.74 0.25
C GLU A 62 1.11 -1.71 1.75
N LEU A 63 1.06 -0.54 2.40
CA LEU A 63 1.30 -0.40 3.85
C LEU A 63 0.32 -1.21 4.71
N ASP A 64 -0.97 -1.27 4.36
CA ASP A 64 -1.96 -2.08 5.09
C ASP A 64 -1.68 -3.59 4.95
N THR A 65 -1.28 -4.01 3.75
CA THR A 65 -0.93 -5.41 3.45
C THR A 65 0.34 -5.83 4.22
N ILE A 66 1.35 -4.96 4.27
CA ILE A 66 2.56 -5.16 5.09
C ILE A 66 2.21 -5.26 6.58
N GLY A 67 1.26 -4.44 7.06
CA GLY A 67 0.77 -4.51 8.44
C GLY A 67 0.15 -5.86 8.79
N GLN A 68 -0.66 -6.43 7.89
CA GLN A 68 -1.25 -7.77 8.05
C GLN A 68 -0.18 -8.86 8.03
N LEU A 69 0.77 -8.80 7.08
CA LEU A 69 1.95 -9.68 7.00
C LEU A 69 2.73 -9.72 8.32
N GLN A 70 3.03 -8.55 8.88
CA GLN A 70 3.71 -8.45 10.18
C GLN A 70 2.90 -9.06 11.32
N LYS A 71 1.57 -8.89 11.32
CA LYS A 71 0.69 -9.50 12.33
C LYS A 71 0.71 -11.02 12.24
N ILE A 72 0.61 -11.58 11.04
CA ILE A 72 0.69 -13.03 10.81
C ILE A 72 2.05 -13.56 11.29
N ASN A 73 3.13 -12.86 10.93
CA ASN A 73 4.49 -13.26 11.33
C ASN A 73 4.66 -13.27 12.86
N ARG A 74 4.17 -12.24 13.57
CA ARG A 74 4.19 -12.23 15.05
C ARG A 74 3.46 -13.42 15.64
N ASN A 75 2.22 -13.66 15.20
CA ASN A 75 1.43 -14.80 15.68
C ASN A 75 2.12 -16.15 15.41
N ALA A 76 2.76 -16.30 14.24
CA ALA A 76 3.48 -17.51 13.89
C ALA A 76 4.72 -17.74 14.77
N ASN A 77 5.45 -16.68 15.12
CA ASN A 77 6.58 -16.76 16.04
C ASN A 77 6.11 -17.09 17.47
N GLU A 78 5.05 -16.44 17.96
CA GLU A 78 4.47 -16.74 19.28
C GLU A 78 4.02 -18.21 19.37
N LEU A 79 3.37 -18.71 18.31
CA LEU A 79 2.98 -20.12 18.23
C LEU A 79 4.20 -21.05 18.24
N LEU A 80 5.25 -20.70 17.48
CA LEU A 80 6.47 -21.48 17.44
C LEU A 80 7.14 -21.54 18.82
N ASP A 81 7.22 -20.41 19.53
CA ASP A 81 7.83 -20.35 20.87
C ASP A 81 7.11 -21.26 21.86
N LEU A 82 5.77 -21.26 21.85
CA LEU A 82 4.95 -22.15 22.67
C LEU A 82 5.19 -23.62 22.33
N LEU A 83 5.19 -23.97 21.04
CA LEU A 83 5.42 -25.34 20.58
C LEU A 83 6.83 -25.84 20.94
N MET A 84 7.83 -24.96 20.85
CA MET A 84 9.20 -25.27 21.23
C MET A 84 9.35 -25.42 22.75
N ALA A 85 8.62 -24.65 23.56
CA ALA A 85 8.57 -24.81 25.01
C ALA A 85 7.97 -26.17 25.40
N TRP A 86 6.85 -26.58 24.78
CA TRP A 86 6.27 -27.91 24.97
C TRP A 86 7.25 -29.02 24.59
N ASN A 87 7.92 -28.89 23.45
CA ASN A 87 8.87 -29.91 22.98
C ASN A 87 10.11 -30.04 23.89
N ARG A 88 10.47 -29.00 24.63
CA ARG A 88 11.55 -29.04 25.64
C ARG A 88 11.10 -29.58 27.00
N GLY A 89 9.80 -29.80 27.19
CA GLY A 89 9.25 -30.28 28.47
C GLY A 89 9.18 -29.19 29.54
N ASP A 90 8.97 -27.93 29.16
CA ASP A 90 8.79 -26.83 30.13
C ASP A 90 7.52 -27.04 30.97
N GLU A 91 7.67 -27.16 32.28
CA GLU A 91 6.58 -27.47 33.22
C GLU A 91 5.41 -26.49 33.15
N ALA A 92 5.70 -25.19 33.01
CA ALA A 92 4.64 -24.17 32.94
C ALA A 92 3.83 -24.27 31.64
N ALA A 93 4.53 -24.58 30.54
CA ALA A 93 3.89 -24.74 29.23
C ALA A 93 3.07 -26.04 29.18
N LEU A 94 3.57 -27.12 29.78
CA LEU A 94 2.85 -28.39 29.91
C LEU A 94 1.61 -28.27 30.80
N GLN A 95 1.69 -27.52 31.91
CA GLN A 95 0.54 -27.29 32.79
C GLN A 95 -0.61 -26.56 32.09
N ILE A 96 -0.29 -25.56 31.24
CA ILE A 96 -1.29 -24.88 30.40
C ILE A 96 -1.93 -25.87 29.41
N LEU A 97 -1.12 -26.74 28.82
CA LEU A 97 -1.59 -27.76 27.88
C LEU A 97 -2.53 -28.78 28.56
N GLU A 98 -2.15 -29.26 29.73
CA GLU A 98 -2.92 -30.22 30.55
C GLU A 98 -4.24 -29.63 31.07
N SER A 99 -4.30 -28.30 31.25
CA SER A 99 -5.55 -27.63 31.65
C SER A 99 -6.62 -27.61 30.54
N GLN A 100 -6.23 -27.85 29.28
CA GLN A 100 -7.13 -27.80 28.12
C GLN A 100 -7.71 -29.18 27.74
N VAL A 101 -7.45 -30.21 28.54
CA VAL A 101 -7.79 -31.59 28.21
C VAL A 101 -9.22 -31.92 28.64
N ARG A 102 -9.93 -32.70 27.81
CA ARG A 102 -11.31 -33.10 28.07
C ARG A 102 -11.34 -34.45 28.79
N LYS A 103 -12.08 -34.53 29.90
CA LYS A 103 -12.43 -35.82 30.50
C LYS A 103 -13.55 -36.46 29.69
N VAL A 104 -13.35 -37.70 29.26
CA VAL A 104 -14.30 -38.47 28.48
C VAL A 104 -14.57 -39.77 29.23
N ARG A 105 -15.85 -40.03 29.48
CA ARG A 105 -16.29 -41.26 30.14
C ARG A 105 -16.42 -42.37 29.11
N ILE A 106 -15.66 -43.45 29.28
CA ILE A 106 -15.68 -44.62 28.39
C ILE A 106 -16.24 -45.82 29.16
N GLY A 107 -17.21 -46.52 28.57
CA GLY A 107 -17.90 -47.66 29.16
C GLY A 107 -19.43 -47.47 29.21
N LYS A 108 -20.15 -48.49 29.67
CA LYS A 108 -21.61 -48.45 29.89
C LYS A 108 -21.91 -49.01 31.29
N GLY A 109 -22.75 -48.32 32.06
CA GLY A 109 -23.15 -48.77 33.40
C GLY A 109 -22.15 -48.41 34.49
N GLU A 110 -22.03 -49.25 35.52
CA GLU A 110 -21.17 -49.03 36.69
C GLU A 110 -19.66 -49.14 36.37
N ASP A 111 -19.30 -49.82 35.28
CA ASP A 111 -17.92 -50.01 34.81
C ASP A 111 -17.37 -48.83 33.97
N ALA A 112 -18.08 -47.69 33.96
CA ALA A 112 -17.71 -46.55 33.13
C ALA A 112 -16.64 -45.68 33.80
N GLU A 113 -15.43 -45.70 33.24
CA GLU A 113 -14.25 -44.97 33.72
C GLU A 113 -14.11 -43.60 33.06
N ASP A 114 -13.72 -42.59 33.85
CA ASP A 114 -13.36 -41.27 33.36
C ASP A 114 -11.89 -41.27 32.93
N ILE A 115 -11.64 -41.27 31.63
CA ILE A 115 -10.29 -41.11 31.09
C ILE A 115 -10.06 -39.70 30.57
N THR A 116 -8.79 -39.27 30.60
CA THR A 116 -8.38 -37.97 30.10
C THR A 116 -7.94 -38.12 28.63
N GLU A 117 -8.72 -37.60 27.68
CA GLU A 117 -8.44 -37.73 26.24
C GLU A 117 -7.58 -36.56 25.74
N PHE A 118 -6.32 -36.84 25.41
CA PHE A 118 -5.41 -35.87 24.76
C PHE A 118 -5.58 -35.91 23.24
N LYS A 119 -6.51 -35.12 22.68
CA LYS A 119 -6.55 -34.88 21.22
C LYS A 119 -5.55 -33.80 20.83
N LEU A 120 -4.27 -34.16 20.77
CA LEU A 120 -3.24 -33.26 20.26
C LEU A 120 -2.66 -33.78 18.94
N LYS A 121 -2.54 -32.90 17.94
CA LYS A 121 -1.61 -33.15 16.83
C LYS A 121 -0.18 -33.08 17.38
N ASP A 122 0.74 -33.87 16.81
CA ASP A 122 2.15 -33.88 17.26
C ASP A 122 2.71 -32.44 17.27
N PRO A 123 3.10 -31.90 18.44
CA PRO A 123 3.66 -30.56 18.56
C PRO A 123 4.87 -30.31 17.66
N ARG A 124 5.65 -31.36 17.34
CA ARG A 124 6.81 -31.25 16.44
C ARG A 124 6.38 -30.99 15.01
N ASP A 125 5.32 -31.65 14.54
CA ASP A 125 4.74 -31.39 13.21
C ASP A 125 4.16 -29.97 13.12
N LEU A 126 3.47 -29.51 14.18
CA LEU A 126 2.98 -28.14 14.27
C LEU A 126 4.12 -27.11 14.28
N ALA A 127 5.22 -27.39 15.00
CA ALA A 127 6.37 -26.50 15.06
C ALA A 127 7.03 -26.37 13.67
N LEU A 128 7.20 -27.49 12.96
CA LEU A 128 7.73 -27.49 11.60
C LEU A 128 6.85 -26.69 10.64
N LYS A 129 5.52 -26.76 10.80
CA LYS A 129 4.58 -25.96 10.00
C LYS A 129 4.69 -24.47 10.31
N ALA A 130 4.79 -24.09 11.58
CA ALA A 130 5.01 -22.70 11.98
C ALA A 130 6.33 -22.16 11.44
N MET A 131 7.42 -22.93 11.53
CA MET A 131 8.71 -22.58 10.91
C MET A 131 8.61 -22.42 9.39
N CYS A 132 7.86 -23.31 8.71
CA CYS A 132 7.63 -23.19 7.27
C CYS A 132 6.90 -21.90 6.90
N GLU A 133 5.86 -21.54 7.66
CA GLU A 133 5.11 -20.29 7.48
C GLU A 133 6.03 -19.08 7.67
N ILE A 134 6.80 -19.02 8.76
CA ILE A 134 7.74 -17.92 9.03
C ILE A 134 8.73 -17.76 7.88
N ARG A 135 9.29 -18.86 7.36
CA ARG A 135 10.19 -18.83 6.20
C ARG A 135 9.48 -18.31 4.94
N GLY A 136 8.23 -18.71 4.71
CA GLY A 136 7.41 -18.19 3.61
C GLY A 136 7.21 -16.68 3.71
N GLN A 137 6.89 -16.19 4.91
CA GLN A 137 6.75 -14.76 5.21
C GLN A 137 8.05 -13.98 4.95
N LEU A 138 9.21 -14.51 5.35
CA LEU A 138 10.52 -13.90 5.09
C LEU A 138 10.82 -13.81 3.59
N LYS A 139 10.50 -14.85 2.82
CA LYS A 139 10.66 -14.84 1.36
C LYS A 139 9.79 -13.75 0.72
N LEU A 140 8.52 -13.67 1.11
CA LEU A 140 7.60 -12.65 0.61
C LEU A 140 8.06 -11.23 0.96
N GLN A 141 8.61 -11.02 2.17
CA GLN A 141 9.20 -9.73 2.54
C GLN A 141 10.39 -9.35 1.66
N LEU A 142 11.27 -10.30 1.31
CA LEU A 142 12.38 -10.05 0.40
C LEU A 142 11.89 -9.66 -1.01
N GLU A 143 10.87 -10.36 -1.51
CA GLU A 143 10.26 -10.05 -2.81
C GLU A 143 9.66 -8.64 -2.82
N ILE A 144 8.98 -8.24 -1.74
CA ILE A 144 8.45 -6.88 -1.58
C ILE A 144 9.58 -5.85 -1.55
N PHE A 145 10.65 -6.09 -0.78
CA PHE A 145 11.78 -5.17 -0.73
C PHE A 145 12.47 -5.00 -2.07
N GLN A 146 12.62 -6.09 -2.83
CA GLN A 146 13.18 -6.03 -4.17
C GLN A 146 12.28 -5.22 -5.11
N ALA A 147 10.98 -5.45 -5.09
CA ALA A 147 10.03 -4.69 -5.90
C ALA A 147 10.03 -3.18 -5.56
N LEU A 148 10.11 -2.83 -4.26
CA LEU A 148 10.22 -1.44 -3.81
C LEU A 148 11.53 -0.79 -4.27
N TYR A 149 12.65 -1.52 -4.20
CA TYR A 149 13.94 -1.03 -4.69
C TYR A 149 13.92 -0.80 -6.21
N ASP A 150 13.37 -1.74 -6.97
CA ASP A 150 13.23 -1.61 -8.42
C ASP A 150 12.34 -0.40 -8.78
N MET A 151 11.26 -0.18 -8.03
CA MET A 151 10.40 0.99 -8.21
C MET A 151 11.13 2.31 -7.94
N GLN A 152 11.96 2.37 -6.89
CA GLN A 152 12.79 3.55 -6.59
C GLN A 152 13.82 3.80 -7.70
N ALA A 153 14.47 2.75 -8.21
CA ALA A 153 15.42 2.85 -9.32
C ALA A 153 14.73 3.38 -10.59
N ILE A 154 13.51 2.91 -10.88
CA ILE A 154 12.70 3.39 -12.00
C ILE A 154 12.33 4.86 -11.80
N GLU A 155 11.91 5.28 -10.60
CA GLU A 155 11.58 6.67 -10.30
C GLU A 155 12.79 7.59 -10.52
N GLN A 156 13.95 7.18 -10.00
CA GLN A 156 15.19 7.93 -10.15
C GLN A 156 15.58 8.08 -11.63
N PHE A 157 15.55 6.98 -12.39
CA PHE A 157 15.81 7.00 -13.82
C PHE A 157 14.84 7.92 -14.58
N GLN A 158 13.54 7.85 -14.26
CA GLN A 158 12.53 8.71 -14.88
C GLN A 158 12.78 10.18 -14.56
N SER A 159 13.14 10.52 -13.32
CA SER A 159 13.48 11.89 -12.94
C SER A 159 14.67 12.39 -13.75
N GLU A 160 15.74 11.61 -13.82
CA GLU A 160 16.96 11.99 -14.53
C GLU A 160 16.71 12.19 -16.03
N VAL A 161 15.96 11.28 -16.67
CA VAL A 161 15.57 11.43 -18.08
C VAL A 161 14.78 12.72 -18.30
N MET A 162 13.82 13.03 -17.43
CA MET A 162 12.99 14.23 -17.56
C MET A 162 13.77 15.52 -17.29
N ASP A 163 14.75 15.47 -16.40
CA ASP A 163 15.67 16.58 -16.15
C ASP A 163 16.60 16.82 -17.34
N VAL A 164 17.16 15.76 -17.93
CA VAL A 164 17.98 15.85 -19.15
C VAL A 164 17.16 16.44 -20.31
N ILE A 165 15.96 15.91 -20.57
CA ILE A 165 15.07 16.46 -21.61
C ILE A 165 14.73 17.93 -21.30
N GLY A 166 14.45 18.25 -20.03
CA GLY A 166 14.16 19.61 -19.59
C GLY A 166 15.32 20.59 -19.81
N SER A 167 16.56 20.12 -19.66
CA SER A 167 17.77 20.93 -19.86
C SER A 167 18.02 21.26 -21.34
N VAL A 168 17.66 20.36 -22.25
CA VAL A 168 17.86 20.54 -23.71
C VAL A 168 16.66 21.23 -24.36
N LEU A 169 15.44 20.82 -24.02
CA LEU A 169 14.19 21.26 -24.65
C LEU A 169 13.03 21.25 -23.63
N PRO A 170 12.85 22.35 -22.87
CA PRO A 170 11.81 22.47 -21.85
C PRO A 170 10.40 22.19 -22.37
N ASP A 171 10.08 22.70 -23.56
CA ASP A 171 8.75 22.53 -24.17
C ASP A 171 8.45 21.07 -24.55
N ALA A 172 9.48 20.30 -24.92
CA ALA A 172 9.32 18.88 -25.22
C ALA A 172 9.02 18.07 -23.95
N ARG A 173 9.71 18.38 -22.84
CA ARG A 173 9.42 17.77 -21.52
C ARG A 173 7.97 17.99 -21.12
N ASP A 174 7.50 19.24 -21.22
CA ASP A 174 6.15 19.61 -20.80
C ASP A 174 5.07 18.94 -21.68
N GLU A 175 5.30 18.81 -22.99
CA GLU A 175 4.40 18.09 -23.89
C GLU A 175 4.40 16.57 -23.63
N ILE A 176 5.55 15.97 -23.31
CA ILE A 176 5.65 14.56 -22.91
C ILE A 176 4.84 14.30 -21.64
N ILE A 177 5.00 15.14 -20.61
CA ILE A 177 4.25 15.03 -19.35
C ILE A 177 2.74 15.12 -19.63
N ARG A 178 2.32 16.08 -20.46
CA ARG A 178 0.91 16.26 -20.81
C ARG A 178 0.33 15.00 -21.43
N ARG A 179 1.00 14.43 -22.45
CA ARG A 179 0.54 13.22 -23.15
C ARG A 179 0.53 11.98 -22.25
N LEU A 180 1.53 11.83 -21.38
CA LEU A 180 1.58 10.74 -20.41
C LEU A 180 0.43 10.83 -19.40
N THR A 181 0.14 12.03 -18.91
CA THR A 181 -0.98 12.28 -17.99
C THR A 181 -2.33 11.95 -18.63
N GLU A 182 -2.52 12.38 -19.89
CA GLU A 182 -3.75 12.07 -20.66
C GLU A 182 -3.92 10.56 -20.86
N LYS A 183 -2.85 9.85 -21.22
CA LYS A 183 -2.89 8.37 -21.32
C LYS A 183 -3.17 7.68 -19.99
N SER A 184 -2.59 8.16 -18.89
CA SER A 184 -2.79 7.59 -17.55
C SER A 184 -4.22 7.78 -17.06
N ALA A 185 -4.80 8.97 -17.25
CA ALA A 185 -6.19 9.25 -16.86
C ALA A 185 -7.19 8.36 -17.61
N LEU A 186 -6.94 8.08 -18.89
CA LEU A 186 -7.75 7.14 -19.68
C LEU A 186 -7.65 5.71 -19.14
N ARG A 187 -6.46 5.27 -18.71
CA ARG A 187 -6.24 3.95 -18.10
C ARG A 187 -6.98 3.80 -16.77
N SER A 188 -6.82 4.76 -15.86
CA SER A 188 -7.52 4.72 -14.56
C SER A 188 -9.05 4.78 -14.70
N ALA A 189 -9.58 5.42 -15.74
CA ALA A 189 -11.02 5.42 -16.03
C ALA A 189 -11.53 4.07 -16.57
N LEU A 190 -10.65 3.28 -17.21
CA LEU A 190 -10.94 1.93 -17.70
C LEU A 190 -10.86 0.90 -16.57
N ASP A 191 -9.90 1.02 -15.65
CA ASP A 191 -9.72 0.10 -14.49
C ASP A 191 -10.80 0.29 -13.39
N LEU A 192 -11.67 1.29 -13.50
CA LEU A 192 -12.78 1.57 -12.58
C LEU A 192 -14.13 0.95 -13.03
N ASN A 193 -14.15 0.17 -14.12
CA ASN A 193 -15.31 -0.63 -14.56
C ASN A 193 -15.02 -2.13 -14.42
#